data_AF-X0Q6T3-F1
#
_entry.id   AF-X0Q6T3-F1
#
_cell.length_a   1.000
_cell.length_b   1.000
_cell.length_c   1.000
_cell.angle_alpha   90.00
_cell.angle_beta   90.00
_cell.angle_gamma   90.00
#
_symmetry.space_group_name_H-M   'P 1'
#
loop_
_entity.id
_entity.type
_entity.pdbx_description
1 polymer ?
#
loop_
_entity_poly.entity_id
_entity_poly.type
_entity_poly.pdbx_seq_one_letter_code
_entity_poly.pdbx_strand_id
1 'polypeptide(L)'
;MRRPDGAPRGFFGLIDLSLASAEDLASDPGAAAAWKFACGHSPPRAGETVTQTRFVVDLDTYQDPSPTMNAIPVITMQRYLCTPSLSWDFLALAEPDRWNEYFAVADLPRAEGADFEVGVRKYGLFAHDFRRVPVDAWLERVTERALSESPSSPLRPKPDLLVLSQPEFEQAVRRALHDWHRPDLLRRNPLMRTRVVCDRSDGEPGVAELDSVLRDAVDSLADNPRDDKLLRAIDRTYLRRAGTQEAAARMLGVPFSTYRRHLTQGVARIVSWLWDRDVYGHPQ
;
A
#
# COMPACT_ATOMS: atom_id res chain seq x y z
N MET A 1 -18.33 12.02 18.23
CA MET A 1 -17.36 11.06 18.80
C MET A 1 -17.03 11.47 20.23
N ARG A 2 -17.02 10.52 21.18
CA ARG A 2 -16.67 10.77 22.59
C ARG A 2 -15.47 9.92 23.01
N ARG A 3 -14.71 10.42 23.98
CA ARG A 3 -13.66 9.69 24.70
C ARG A 3 -14.30 8.72 25.73
N PRO A 4 -13.55 7.76 26.29
CA PRO A 4 -14.07 6.85 27.32
C PRO A 4 -14.63 7.55 28.57
N ASP A 5 -14.13 8.75 28.88
CA ASP A 5 -14.58 9.62 29.97
C ASP A 5 -15.83 10.46 29.62
N GLY A 6 -16.38 10.31 28.42
CA GLY A 6 -17.55 11.04 27.93
C GLY A 6 -17.26 12.42 27.34
N ALA A 7 -16.02 12.93 27.41
CA ALA A 7 -15.64 14.20 26.81
C ALA A 7 -15.73 14.15 25.26
N PRO A 8 -16.03 15.28 24.59
CA PRO A 8 -16.04 15.32 23.13
C PRO A 8 -14.64 15.03 22.59
N ARG A 9 -14.55 14.10 21.62
CA ARG A 9 -13.32 13.83 20.85
C ARG A 9 -13.32 14.54 19.50
N GLY A 10 -14.49 14.70 18.91
CA GLY A 10 -14.65 15.18 17.55
C GLY A 10 -16.07 14.97 17.06
N PHE A 11 -16.40 15.52 15.91
CA PHE A 11 -17.70 15.35 15.28
C PHE A 11 -17.57 15.41 13.76
N PHE A 12 -18.61 14.95 13.09
CA PHE A 12 -18.86 15.12 11.68
C PHE A 12 -20.38 15.10 11.48
N GLY A 13 -20.85 15.83 10.48
CA GLY A 13 -22.25 15.91 10.11
C GLY A 13 -22.55 14.96 8.97
N LEU A 14 -23.56 14.10 9.15
CA LEU A 14 -24.13 13.27 8.10
C LEU A 14 -25.41 13.96 7.62
N ILE A 15 -25.31 14.72 6.53
CA ILE A 15 -26.38 15.60 6.04
C ILE A 15 -27.06 14.95 4.85
N ASP A 16 -28.39 14.97 4.82
CA ASP A 16 -29.19 14.65 3.64
C ASP A 16 -29.55 15.96 2.94
N LEU A 17 -28.90 16.21 1.82
CA LEU A 17 -29.09 17.45 1.04
C LEU A 17 -30.44 17.45 0.32
N SER A 18 -31.06 16.29 0.09
CA SER A 18 -32.37 16.19 -0.57
C SER A 18 -33.52 16.68 0.31
N LEU A 19 -33.31 16.75 1.63
CA LEU A 19 -34.26 17.29 2.60
C LEU A 19 -34.01 18.76 2.93
N ALA A 20 -32.90 19.33 2.47
CA ALA A 20 -32.55 20.72 2.76
C ALA A 20 -33.39 21.69 1.92
N SER A 21 -33.78 22.82 2.50
CA SER A 21 -34.41 23.89 1.74
C SER A 21 -33.39 24.57 0.81
N ALA A 22 -33.86 25.27 -0.22
CA ALA A 22 -32.97 26.05 -1.08
C ALA A 22 -32.19 27.13 -0.31
N GLU A 23 -32.78 27.68 0.76
CA GLU A 23 -32.13 28.64 1.65
C GLU A 23 -31.02 27.99 2.47
N ASP A 24 -31.25 26.80 3.03
CA ASP A 24 -30.23 26.05 3.78
C ASP A 24 -29.06 25.65 2.88
N LEU A 25 -29.36 25.16 1.67
CA LEU A 25 -28.33 24.83 0.68
C LEU A 25 -27.49 26.05 0.30
N ALA A 26 -28.11 27.21 0.12
CA ALA A 26 -27.42 28.45 -0.23
C ALA A 26 -26.60 29.05 0.93
N SER A 27 -27.01 28.79 2.17
CA SER A 27 -26.35 29.30 3.38
C SER A 27 -25.03 28.60 3.69
N ASP A 28 -24.84 27.37 3.20
CA ASP A 28 -23.61 26.60 3.38
C ASP A 28 -22.86 26.42 2.04
N PRO A 29 -21.64 26.99 1.87
CA PRO A 29 -20.89 26.86 0.63
C PRO A 29 -20.61 25.42 0.20
N GLY A 30 -20.42 24.51 1.16
CA GLY A 30 -20.17 23.10 0.89
C GLY A 30 -21.40 22.35 0.39
N ALA A 31 -22.57 22.64 0.97
CA ALA A 31 -23.85 22.10 0.53
C ALA A 31 -24.22 22.65 -0.86
N ALA A 32 -24.08 23.96 -1.07
CA ALA A 32 -24.29 24.60 -2.37
C ALA A 32 -23.40 23.98 -3.47
N ALA A 33 -22.12 23.78 -3.18
CA ALA A 33 -21.17 23.21 -4.13
C ALA A 33 -21.52 21.75 -4.48
N ALA A 34 -21.83 20.92 -3.49
CA ALA A 34 -22.23 19.53 -3.71
C ALA A 34 -23.52 19.43 -4.52
N TRP A 35 -24.54 20.21 -4.15
CA TRP A 35 -25.82 20.23 -4.84
C TRP A 35 -25.68 20.68 -6.30
N LYS A 36 -24.94 21.77 -6.54
CA LYS A 36 -24.64 22.27 -7.88
C LYS A 36 -23.89 21.22 -8.71
N PHE A 37 -22.91 20.54 -8.12
CA PHE A 37 -22.15 19.50 -8.81
C PHE A 37 -23.06 18.34 -9.23
N ALA A 38 -23.90 17.83 -8.32
CA ALA A 38 -24.85 16.76 -8.61
C ALA A 38 -25.81 17.15 -9.75
N CYS A 39 -26.42 18.35 -9.68
CA CYS A 39 -27.29 18.87 -10.73
C CYS A 39 -26.58 19.09 -12.07
N GLY A 40 -25.29 19.44 -12.07
CA GLY A 40 -24.53 19.68 -13.29
C GLY A 40 -24.08 18.41 -14.02
N HIS A 41 -23.84 17.32 -13.30
CA HIS A 41 -23.24 16.11 -13.86
C HIS A 41 -24.26 14.99 -14.08
N SER A 42 -25.08 14.72 -13.07
CA SER A 42 -26.09 13.66 -13.12
C SER A 42 -27.21 14.03 -12.15
N PRO A 43 -28.18 14.85 -12.60
CA PRO A 43 -29.20 15.42 -11.72
C PRO A 43 -29.91 14.34 -10.88
N PRO A 44 -30.11 14.58 -9.56
CA PRO A 44 -30.94 13.71 -8.74
C PRO A 44 -32.38 13.67 -9.26
N ARG A 45 -32.98 12.48 -9.30
CA ARG A 45 -34.39 12.31 -9.69
C ARG A 45 -35.30 12.49 -8.48
N ALA A 46 -36.60 12.68 -8.72
CA ALA A 46 -37.58 12.71 -7.65
C ALA A 46 -37.54 11.41 -6.83
N GLY A 47 -37.40 11.52 -5.51
CA GLY A 47 -37.29 10.38 -4.59
C GLY A 47 -35.88 9.77 -4.48
N GLU A 48 -34.87 10.32 -5.16
CA GLU A 48 -33.47 9.96 -4.94
C GLU A 48 -32.84 10.82 -3.85
N THR A 49 -31.92 10.21 -3.09
CA THR A 49 -31.25 10.84 -1.96
C THR A 49 -29.86 11.33 -2.38
N VAL A 50 -29.47 12.52 -1.90
CA VAL A 50 -28.11 13.06 -2.03
C VAL A 50 -27.57 13.32 -0.64
N THR A 51 -26.45 12.70 -0.30
CA THR A 51 -25.86 12.82 1.04
C THR A 51 -24.53 13.55 1.02
N GLN A 52 -24.21 14.19 2.14
CA GLN A 52 -22.92 14.81 2.34
C GLN A 52 -22.41 14.58 3.75
N THR A 53 -21.12 14.25 3.86
CA THR A 53 -20.37 14.24 5.12
C THR A 53 -19.64 15.57 5.27
N ARG A 54 -20.15 16.43 6.16
CA ARG A 54 -19.66 17.79 6.45
C ARG A 54 -19.03 17.88 7.83
N PHE A 55 -18.37 19.00 8.12
CA PHE A 55 -17.87 19.35 9.45
C PHE A 55 -16.99 18.27 10.09
N VAL A 56 -16.14 17.63 9.28
CA VAL A 56 -15.21 16.61 9.76
C VAL A 56 -14.14 17.26 10.63
N VAL A 57 -14.25 17.04 11.94
CA VAL A 57 -13.41 17.69 12.96
C VAL A 57 -13.07 16.70 14.07
N ASP A 58 -11.80 16.39 14.23
CA ASP A 58 -11.20 15.94 15.48
C ASP A 58 -10.82 17.15 16.34
N LEU A 59 -11.02 17.05 17.67
CA LEU A 59 -10.74 18.13 18.59
C LEU A 59 -9.25 18.44 18.69
N ASP A 60 -8.39 17.42 18.65
CA ASP A 60 -6.96 17.56 18.90
C ASP A 60 -6.18 17.74 17.59
N THR A 61 -6.59 17.03 16.54
CA THR A 61 -5.82 16.93 15.29
C THR A 61 -6.57 17.41 14.05
N TYR A 62 -7.78 17.93 14.20
CA TYR A 62 -8.66 18.36 13.11
C TYR A 62 -8.93 17.26 12.06
N GLN A 63 -8.13 17.18 11.00
CA GLN A 63 -8.27 16.19 9.93
C GLN A 63 -7.02 15.35 9.70
N ASP A 64 -6.03 15.45 10.59
CA ASP A 64 -4.90 14.52 10.64
C ASP A 64 -5.34 13.17 11.22
N PRO A 65 -4.57 12.09 10.97
CA PRO A 65 -4.92 10.74 11.42
C PRO A 65 -5.33 10.69 12.90
N SER A 66 -6.54 10.23 13.16
CA SER A 66 -7.13 10.22 14.50
C SER A 66 -8.21 9.16 14.63
N PRO A 67 -8.63 8.81 15.87
CA PRO A 67 -9.77 7.91 16.06
C PRO A 67 -11.09 8.46 15.48
N THR A 68 -11.24 9.78 15.38
CA THR A 68 -12.41 10.38 14.70
C THR A 68 -12.34 10.12 13.21
N MET A 69 -11.18 10.34 12.59
CA MET A 69 -10.97 10.08 11.15
C MET A 69 -11.17 8.61 10.80
N ASN A 70 -10.69 7.69 11.64
CA ASN A 70 -10.87 6.24 11.44
C ASN A 70 -12.33 5.79 11.51
N ALA A 71 -13.18 6.51 12.24
CA ALA A 71 -14.60 6.14 12.39
C ALA A 71 -15.46 6.57 11.20
N ILE A 72 -15.05 7.62 10.46
CA ILE A 72 -15.80 8.16 9.33
C ILE A 72 -16.12 7.10 8.28
N PRO A 73 -15.14 6.35 7.71
CA PRO A 73 -15.44 5.37 6.66
C PRO A 73 -16.39 4.28 7.16
N VAL A 74 -16.30 3.86 8.43
CA VAL A 74 -17.23 2.87 9.00
C VAL A 74 -18.66 3.40 9.02
N ILE A 75 -18.82 4.65 9.46
CA ILE A 75 -20.13 5.26 9.67
C ILE A 75 -20.77 5.70 8.34
N THR A 76 -19.98 6.23 7.41
CA THR A 76 -20.49 6.57 6.07
C THR A 76 -20.86 5.32 5.30
N MET A 77 -20.09 4.24 5.43
CA MET A 77 -20.40 2.96 4.79
C MET A 77 -21.71 2.33 5.31
N GLN A 78 -21.91 2.36 6.64
CA GLN A 78 -23.20 2.00 7.24
C GLN A 78 -24.34 2.87 6.70
N ARG A 79 -24.11 4.17 6.54
CA ARG A 79 -25.09 5.09 5.97
C ARG A 79 -25.46 4.73 4.53
N TYR A 80 -24.48 4.43 3.67
CA TYR A 80 -24.74 4.08 2.27
C TYR A 80 -25.65 2.86 2.16
N LEU A 81 -25.35 1.82 2.95
CA LEU A 81 -26.14 0.59 3.02
C LEU A 81 -27.58 0.81 3.51
N CYS A 82 -27.77 1.79 4.39
CA CYS A 82 -29.06 2.07 5.01
C CYS A 82 -29.86 3.19 4.33
N THR A 83 -29.35 3.83 3.28
CA THR A 83 -30.00 4.96 2.61
C THR A 83 -30.70 4.48 1.33
N PRO A 84 -32.05 4.43 1.30
CA PRO A 84 -32.77 4.05 0.10
C PRO A 84 -32.54 5.04 -1.04
N SER A 85 -32.49 4.53 -2.28
CA SER A 85 -32.38 5.34 -3.50
C SER A 85 -31.24 6.36 -3.47
N LEU A 86 -30.10 6.00 -2.87
CA LEU A 86 -28.92 6.86 -2.81
C LEU A 86 -28.38 7.09 -4.23
N SER A 87 -28.37 8.35 -4.66
CA SER A 87 -27.85 8.76 -5.97
C SER A 87 -26.42 9.28 -5.88
N TRP A 88 -26.16 10.15 -4.92
CA TRP A 88 -24.85 10.75 -4.70
C TRP A 88 -24.47 10.75 -3.23
N ASP A 89 -23.19 10.51 -2.94
CA ASP A 89 -22.58 10.91 -1.67
C ASP A 89 -21.37 11.81 -1.92
N PHE A 90 -21.18 12.76 -1.01
CA PHE A 90 -20.07 13.71 -1.03
C PHE A 90 -19.35 13.74 0.32
N LEU A 91 -18.02 13.68 0.30
CA LEU A 91 -17.16 13.89 1.47
C LEU A 91 -16.42 15.23 1.34
N ALA A 92 -16.55 16.09 2.34
CA ALA A 92 -15.87 17.40 2.38
C ALA A 92 -14.63 17.38 3.29
N LEU A 93 -13.45 17.60 2.71
CA LEU A 93 -12.18 17.63 3.44
C LEU A 93 -11.39 18.91 3.13
N ALA A 94 -10.70 19.42 4.15
CA ALA A 94 -9.81 20.56 4.02
C ALA A 94 -8.50 20.16 3.34
N GLU A 95 -7.81 21.13 2.75
CA GLU A 95 -6.52 20.92 2.06
C GLU A 95 -6.64 19.82 1.00
N PRO A 96 -7.56 19.98 0.02
CA PRO A 96 -8.00 18.87 -0.83
C PRO A 96 -6.91 18.25 -1.68
N ASP A 97 -5.87 19.00 -2.01
CA ASP A 97 -4.73 18.51 -2.79
C ASP A 97 -3.98 17.39 -2.05
N ARG A 98 -3.98 17.40 -0.71
CA ARG A 98 -3.39 16.34 0.12
C ARG A 98 -4.07 14.99 -0.05
N TRP A 99 -5.33 15.00 -0.46
CA TRP A 99 -6.19 13.80 -0.47
C TRP A 99 -6.41 13.24 -1.88
N ASN A 100 -6.02 13.97 -2.93
CA ASN A 100 -6.24 13.59 -4.32
C ASN A 100 -5.73 12.19 -4.63
N GLU A 101 -4.46 11.91 -4.30
CA GLU A 101 -3.86 10.60 -4.57
C GLU A 101 -4.50 9.49 -3.73
N TYR A 102 -4.77 9.78 -2.45
CA TYR A 102 -5.40 8.83 -1.53
C TYR A 102 -6.78 8.38 -2.01
N PHE A 103 -7.64 9.32 -2.41
CA PHE A 103 -9.00 8.98 -2.83
C PHE A 103 -9.14 8.60 -4.31
N ALA A 104 -8.22 9.02 -5.18
CA ALA A 104 -8.15 8.48 -6.54
C ALA A 104 -7.93 6.96 -6.51
N VAL A 105 -7.07 6.47 -5.61
CA VAL A 105 -6.84 5.03 -5.42
C VAL A 105 -8.05 4.33 -4.77
N ALA A 106 -8.88 5.04 -4.01
CA ALA A 106 -10.07 4.52 -3.33
C ALA A 106 -11.37 4.59 -4.16
N ASP A 107 -11.29 4.91 -5.46
CA ASP A 107 -12.45 5.11 -6.37
C ASP A 107 -13.40 6.26 -5.94
N LEU A 108 -12.98 7.14 -5.02
CA LEU A 108 -13.72 8.33 -4.59
C LEU A 108 -13.11 9.59 -5.23
N PRO A 109 -13.30 9.84 -6.53
CA PRO A 109 -12.63 10.95 -7.20
C PRO A 109 -13.05 12.31 -6.62
N ARG A 110 -12.15 13.28 -6.72
CA ARG A 110 -12.47 14.68 -6.43
C ARG A 110 -13.50 15.18 -7.45
N ALA A 111 -14.54 15.83 -6.93
CA ALA A 111 -15.53 16.55 -7.72
C ALA A 111 -14.90 17.85 -8.24
N GLU A 112 -14.22 17.76 -9.39
CA GLU A 112 -13.52 18.89 -9.99
C GLU A 112 -14.44 20.11 -10.17
N GLY A 113 -13.95 21.28 -9.78
CA GLY A 113 -14.72 22.53 -9.84
C GLY A 113 -15.77 22.70 -8.73
N ALA A 114 -15.87 21.76 -7.78
CA ALA A 114 -16.76 21.85 -6.62
C ALA A 114 -16.03 22.14 -5.30
N ASP A 115 -14.76 22.55 -5.37
CA ASP A 115 -14.04 23.10 -4.22
C ASP A 115 -14.74 24.36 -3.70
N PHE A 116 -14.63 24.60 -2.40
CA PHE A 116 -15.20 25.78 -1.75
C PHE A 116 -14.33 26.25 -0.59
N GLU A 117 -14.57 27.47 -0.11
CA GLU A 117 -13.82 28.06 0.99
C GLU A 117 -14.75 28.40 2.16
N VAL A 118 -14.25 28.21 3.38
CA VAL A 118 -14.89 28.70 4.61
C VAL A 118 -13.81 29.36 5.46
N GLY A 119 -13.91 30.69 5.60
CA GLY A 119 -12.84 31.48 6.22
C GLY A 119 -11.54 31.35 5.42
N VAL A 120 -10.46 30.94 6.09
CA VAL A 120 -9.13 30.75 5.46
C VAL A 120 -8.90 29.34 4.92
N ARG A 121 -9.86 28.43 5.11
CA ARG A 121 -9.69 27.01 4.75
C ARG A 121 -10.35 26.71 3.41
N LYS A 122 -9.57 26.13 2.50
CA LYS A 122 -10.06 25.54 1.27
C LYS A 122 -10.46 24.08 1.50
N TYR A 123 -11.64 23.72 1.01
CA TYR A 123 -12.19 22.38 1.06
C TYR A 123 -12.39 21.85 -0.37
N GLY A 124 -12.17 20.55 -0.53
CA GLY A 124 -12.58 19.84 -1.74
C GLY A 124 -13.68 18.84 -1.41
N LEU A 125 -14.46 18.55 -2.44
CA LEU A 125 -15.50 17.54 -2.41
C LEU A 125 -15.00 16.29 -3.14
N PHE A 126 -15.22 15.14 -2.53
CA PHE A 126 -14.94 13.82 -3.10
C PHE A 126 -16.25 13.07 -3.20
N ALA A 127 -16.57 12.50 -4.37
CA ALA A 127 -17.95 12.13 -4.68
C ALA A 127 -18.10 10.77 -5.35
N HIS A 128 -19.19 10.07 -5.05
CA HIS A 128 -19.66 8.87 -5.76
C HIS A 128 -21.06 9.09 -6.33
N ASP A 129 -21.25 8.74 -7.61
CA ASP A 129 -22.60 8.51 -8.17
C ASP A 129 -22.94 7.02 -8.02
N PHE A 130 -23.74 6.70 -7.01
CA PHE A 130 -24.12 5.33 -6.70
C PHE A 130 -25.08 4.72 -7.73
N ARG A 131 -25.60 5.50 -8.70
CA ARG A 131 -26.34 4.94 -9.84
C ARG A 131 -25.39 4.38 -10.89
N ARG A 132 -24.14 4.85 -10.94
CA ARG A 132 -23.09 4.30 -11.83
C ARG A 132 -22.44 3.07 -11.24
N VAL A 133 -22.14 3.12 -9.95
CA VAL A 133 -21.58 2.01 -9.19
C VAL A 133 -22.47 1.82 -7.95
N PRO A 134 -23.43 0.89 -7.99
CA PRO A 134 -24.28 0.57 -6.85
C PRO A 134 -23.49 0.29 -5.57
N VAL A 135 -24.08 0.58 -4.41
CA VAL A 135 -23.41 0.51 -3.10
C VAL A 135 -22.79 -0.87 -2.84
N ASP A 136 -23.49 -1.95 -3.19
CA ASP A 136 -23.01 -3.34 -3.09
C ASP A 136 -21.78 -3.59 -3.98
N ALA A 137 -21.84 -3.20 -5.26
CA ALA A 137 -20.70 -3.32 -6.16
C ALA A 137 -19.50 -2.46 -5.73
N TRP A 138 -19.75 -1.29 -5.16
CA TRP A 138 -18.71 -0.44 -4.59
C TRP A 138 -18.07 -1.11 -3.35
N LEU A 139 -18.89 -1.67 -2.46
CA LEU A 139 -18.43 -2.39 -1.26
C LEU A 139 -17.55 -3.58 -1.58
N GLU A 140 -17.91 -4.38 -2.58
CA GLU A 140 -17.08 -5.49 -3.06
C GLU A 140 -15.69 -4.98 -3.46
N ARG A 141 -15.61 -3.91 -4.26
CA ARG A 141 -14.33 -3.33 -4.68
C ARG A 141 -13.50 -2.76 -3.53
N VAL A 142 -14.15 -2.16 -2.53
CA VAL A 142 -13.46 -1.64 -1.33
C VAL A 142 -12.97 -2.80 -0.47
N THR A 143 -13.76 -3.86 -0.36
CA THR A 143 -13.41 -5.07 0.42
C THR A 143 -12.28 -5.83 -0.24
N GLU A 144 -12.33 -6.05 -1.56
CA GLU A 144 -11.24 -6.67 -2.32
C GLU A 144 -9.93 -5.86 -2.19
N ARG A 145 -10.01 -4.52 -2.24
CA ARG A 145 -8.85 -3.65 -1.98
C ARG A 145 -8.35 -3.77 -0.53
N ALA A 146 -9.25 -3.74 0.45
CA ALA A 146 -8.89 -3.90 1.86
C ALA A 146 -8.37 -5.30 2.23
N LEU A 147 -8.70 -6.34 1.45
CA LEU A 147 -8.19 -7.70 1.62
C LEU A 147 -6.88 -7.94 0.88
N SER A 148 -6.66 -7.22 -0.23
CA SER A 148 -5.38 -7.24 -0.96
C SER A 148 -4.32 -6.34 -0.33
N GLU A 149 -4.73 -5.31 0.42
CA GLU A 149 -3.85 -4.47 1.22
C GLU A 149 -4.03 -4.77 2.72
N SER A 150 -3.00 -5.33 3.38
CA SER A 150 -3.05 -5.55 4.83
C SER A 150 -3.19 -4.21 5.60
N PRO A 151 -4.20 -4.03 6.48
CA PRO A 151 -4.54 -2.73 7.06
C PRO A 151 -3.72 -2.45 8.34
N SER A 152 -2.49 -1.97 8.22
CA SER A 152 -1.81 -1.21 9.30
C SER A 152 -0.56 -0.45 8.82
N SER A 153 -0.73 0.65 8.11
CA SER A 153 0.22 1.78 8.19
C SER A 153 -0.32 3.01 7.46
N PRO A 154 0.00 4.24 7.90
CA PRO A 154 -0.14 5.40 7.01
C PRO A 154 0.57 5.09 5.70
N LEU A 155 -0.04 5.39 4.54
CA LEU A 155 0.61 5.25 3.24
C LEU A 155 1.87 6.13 3.22
N ARG A 156 2.99 5.55 3.66
CA ARG A 156 4.33 5.96 3.28
C ARG A 156 4.44 5.70 1.78
N PRO A 157 5.15 6.53 1.01
CA PRO A 157 5.39 6.25 -0.39
C PRO A 157 5.95 4.84 -0.51
N LYS A 158 5.17 3.92 -1.08
CA LYS A 158 5.66 2.57 -1.40
C LYS A 158 6.84 2.80 -2.34
N PRO A 159 8.04 2.27 -2.06
CA PRO A 159 9.15 2.39 -2.99
C PRO A 159 8.70 1.86 -4.35
N ASP A 160 8.96 2.62 -5.43
CA ASP A 160 8.63 2.20 -6.80
C ASP A 160 9.26 0.84 -7.08
N LEU A 161 8.44 -0.21 -6.94
CA LEU A 161 8.87 -1.58 -7.08
C LEU A 161 9.32 -1.80 -8.52
N LEU A 162 10.54 -2.28 -8.67
CA LEU A 162 11.09 -2.68 -9.96
C LEU A 162 10.69 -4.13 -10.22
N VAL A 163 9.77 -4.33 -11.16
CA VAL A 163 9.43 -5.67 -11.66
C VAL A 163 10.52 -6.11 -12.64
N LEU A 164 11.35 -7.06 -12.22
CA LEU A 164 12.37 -7.67 -13.07
C LEU A 164 11.80 -8.89 -13.77
N SER A 165 12.21 -9.12 -15.02
CA SER A 165 12.02 -10.44 -15.62
C SER A 165 12.86 -11.48 -14.88
N GLN A 166 12.46 -12.76 -14.94
CA GLN A 166 13.19 -13.85 -14.27
C GLN A 166 14.71 -13.87 -14.60
N PRO A 167 15.17 -13.67 -15.84
CA PRO A 167 16.60 -13.61 -16.16
C PRO A 167 17.32 -12.40 -15.56
N GLU A 168 16.67 -11.24 -15.52
CA GLU A 168 17.23 -10.02 -14.92
C GLU A 168 17.35 -10.17 -13.39
N PHE A 169 16.34 -10.77 -12.77
CA PHE A 169 16.34 -11.08 -11.34
C PHE A 169 17.47 -12.06 -10.98
N GLU A 170 17.60 -13.15 -11.74
CA GLU A 170 18.69 -14.12 -11.57
C GLU A 170 20.07 -13.46 -11.67
N GLN A 171 20.25 -12.53 -12.63
CA GLN A 171 21.49 -11.78 -12.76
C GLN A 171 21.72 -10.85 -11.56
N ALA A 172 20.68 -10.18 -11.07
CA ALA A 172 20.75 -9.30 -9.91
C ALA A 172 21.14 -10.06 -8.63
N VAL A 173 20.59 -11.26 -8.41
CA VAL A 173 20.95 -12.17 -7.31
C VAL A 173 22.42 -12.60 -7.40
N ARG A 174 22.89 -13.01 -8.60
CA ARG A 174 24.30 -13.39 -8.78
C ARG A 174 25.26 -12.24 -8.47
N ARG A 175 24.91 -11.02 -8.89
CA ARG A 175 25.68 -9.81 -8.56
C ARG A 175 25.66 -9.55 -7.07
N ALA A 176 24.51 -9.67 -6.41
CA ALA A 176 24.38 -9.46 -4.97
C ALA A 176 25.23 -10.47 -4.16
N LEU A 177 25.21 -11.75 -4.51
CA LEU A 177 26.07 -12.77 -3.88
C LEU A 177 27.56 -12.46 -4.08
N HIS A 178 27.95 -12.02 -5.28
CA HIS A 178 29.33 -11.62 -5.56
C HIS A 178 29.75 -10.36 -4.79
N ASP A 179 28.87 -9.40 -4.64
CA ASP A 179 29.18 -8.10 -4.01
C ASP A 179 28.75 -8.03 -2.55
N TRP A 180 28.42 -9.18 -1.93
CA TRP A 180 27.83 -9.26 -0.58
C TRP A 180 28.59 -8.43 0.47
N HIS A 181 29.92 -8.47 0.46
CA HIS A 181 30.75 -7.72 1.43
C HIS A 181 31.03 -6.26 1.04
N ARG A 182 30.34 -5.72 0.01
CA ARG A 182 30.51 -4.36 -0.52
C ARG A 182 29.19 -3.60 -0.42
N PRO A 183 28.91 -2.92 0.71
CA PRO A 183 27.60 -2.31 0.95
C PRO A 183 27.25 -1.21 -0.07
N ASP A 184 28.25 -0.52 -0.61
CA ASP A 184 28.11 0.49 -1.66
C ASP A 184 27.68 -0.10 -3.02
N LEU A 185 28.05 -1.35 -3.32
CA LEU A 185 27.60 -2.06 -4.51
C LEU A 185 26.24 -2.71 -4.30
N LEU A 186 25.98 -3.26 -3.11
CA LEU A 186 24.67 -3.79 -2.74
C LEU A 186 23.58 -2.71 -2.82
N ARG A 187 23.85 -1.49 -2.34
CA ARG A 187 22.90 -0.36 -2.42
C ARG A 187 22.48 -0.01 -3.85
N ARG A 188 23.32 -0.31 -4.85
CA ARG A 188 23.05 -0.04 -6.28
C ARG A 188 22.48 -1.27 -7.00
N ASN A 189 22.32 -2.39 -6.31
CA ASN A 189 21.78 -3.60 -6.91
C ASN A 189 20.28 -3.43 -7.20
N PRO A 190 19.77 -3.84 -8.38
CA PRO A 190 18.34 -3.77 -8.71
C PRO A 190 17.42 -4.43 -7.68
N LEU A 191 17.89 -5.46 -6.96
CA LEU A 191 17.13 -6.11 -5.89
C LEU A 191 16.70 -5.17 -4.76
N MET A 192 17.39 -4.04 -4.56
CA MET A 192 17.00 -3.03 -3.56
C MET A 192 15.60 -2.46 -3.81
N ARG A 193 15.06 -2.62 -5.02
CA ARG A 193 13.72 -2.15 -5.42
C ARG A 193 12.77 -3.30 -5.73
N THR A 194 13.16 -4.55 -5.56
CA THR A 194 12.27 -5.70 -5.81
C THR A 194 11.45 -6.01 -4.55
N ARG A 195 10.28 -6.64 -4.73
CA ARG A 195 9.34 -6.88 -3.63
C ARG A 195 9.97 -7.66 -2.49
N VAL A 196 10.80 -8.66 -2.80
CA VAL A 196 11.47 -9.51 -1.79
C VAL A 196 12.35 -8.73 -0.79
N VAL A 197 12.82 -7.53 -1.14
CA VAL A 197 13.61 -6.65 -0.25
C VAL A 197 12.74 -5.56 0.35
N CYS A 198 11.85 -4.94 -0.43
CA CYS A 198 10.98 -3.89 0.06
C CYS A 198 10.00 -4.39 1.13
N ASP A 199 9.51 -5.63 1.04
CA ASP A 199 8.61 -6.24 2.04
C ASP A 199 9.28 -6.46 3.41
N ARG A 200 10.61 -6.32 3.52
CA ARG A 200 11.37 -6.47 4.77
C ARG A 200 11.52 -5.17 5.56
N SER A 201 11.10 -4.04 5.00
CA SER A 201 11.22 -2.73 5.63
C SER A 201 9.90 -1.99 5.58
N ASP A 202 9.55 -1.31 6.67
CA ASP A 202 8.39 -0.40 6.70
C ASP A 202 8.68 0.96 6.01
N GLY A 203 9.79 1.07 5.26
CA GLY A 203 10.31 2.29 4.63
C GLY A 203 11.23 2.01 3.44
N GLU A 204 12.12 2.96 3.09
CA GLU A 204 13.13 2.70 2.05
C GLU A 204 14.08 1.60 2.53
N PRO A 205 14.16 0.44 1.82
CA PRO A 205 15.01 -0.65 2.27
C PRO A 205 16.48 -0.23 2.22
N GLY A 206 17.19 -0.54 3.31
CA GLY A 206 18.62 -0.40 3.41
C GLY A 206 19.37 -1.64 2.93
N VAL A 207 20.69 -1.55 2.96
CA VAL A 207 21.58 -2.68 2.66
C VAL A 207 21.39 -3.82 3.67
N ALA A 208 20.93 -3.50 4.89
CA ALA A 208 20.68 -4.49 5.93
C ALA A 208 19.55 -5.45 5.56
N GLU A 209 18.49 -4.95 4.91
CA GLU A 209 17.37 -5.77 4.46
C GLU A 209 17.79 -6.69 3.32
N LEU A 210 18.55 -6.20 2.33
CA LEU A 210 19.11 -7.06 1.29
C LEU A 210 20.09 -8.11 1.87
N ASP A 211 20.93 -7.74 2.84
CA ASP A 211 21.81 -8.70 3.54
C ASP A 211 20.99 -9.78 4.25
N SER A 212 19.93 -9.41 4.98
CA SER A 212 19.03 -10.34 5.65
C SER A 212 18.34 -11.29 4.67
N VAL A 213 17.83 -10.77 3.54
CA VAL A 213 17.18 -11.58 2.51
C VAL A 213 18.13 -12.61 1.90
N LEU A 214 19.39 -12.21 1.66
CA LEU A 214 20.41 -13.14 1.15
C LEU A 214 20.78 -14.19 2.19
N ARG A 215 20.86 -13.83 3.48
CA ARG A 215 21.10 -14.81 4.56
C ARG A 215 19.98 -15.83 4.63
N ASP A 216 18.72 -15.39 4.67
CA ASP A 216 17.56 -16.29 4.73
C ASP A 216 17.53 -17.26 3.54
N ALA A 217 17.86 -16.78 2.34
CA ALA A 217 17.92 -17.64 1.16
C ALA A 217 19.05 -18.68 1.24
N VAL A 218 20.19 -18.33 1.82
CA VAL A 218 21.29 -19.29 2.07
C VAL A 218 20.90 -20.27 3.17
N ASP A 219 20.29 -19.80 4.25
CA ASP A 219 19.85 -20.61 5.38
C ASP A 219 18.77 -21.62 4.98
N SER A 220 17.91 -21.27 4.02
CA SER A 220 16.92 -22.23 3.46
C SER A 220 17.55 -23.47 2.81
N LEU A 221 18.83 -23.43 2.43
CA LEU A 221 19.54 -24.60 1.92
C LEU A 221 19.81 -25.62 3.04
N ALA A 222 19.84 -25.18 4.30
CA ALA A 222 20.04 -26.04 5.46
C ALA A 222 18.79 -26.87 5.81
N ASP A 223 17.60 -26.42 5.37
CA ASP A 223 16.33 -27.10 5.65
C ASP A 223 16.25 -28.52 5.06
N ASN A 224 17.07 -28.81 4.05
CA ASN A 224 17.13 -30.11 3.40
C ASN A 224 18.55 -30.71 3.50
N PRO A 225 18.73 -31.83 4.25
CA PRO A 225 20.03 -32.48 4.40
C PRO A 225 20.73 -32.85 3.08
N ARG A 226 19.99 -33.00 1.98
CA ARG A 226 20.56 -33.31 0.65
C ARG A 226 21.31 -32.12 0.03
N ASP A 227 21.05 -30.91 0.53
CA ASP A 227 21.58 -29.65 0.02
C ASP A 227 22.79 -29.14 0.82
N ASP A 228 23.27 -29.88 1.84
CA ASP A 228 24.46 -29.54 2.64
C ASP A 228 25.70 -29.24 1.77
N LYS A 229 25.91 -30.06 0.74
CA LYS A 229 27.01 -29.87 -0.22
C LYS A 229 26.88 -28.56 -1.03
N LEU A 230 25.66 -28.09 -1.28
CA LEU A 230 25.39 -26.82 -1.95
C LEU A 230 25.69 -25.67 -1.00
N LEU A 231 25.18 -25.76 0.23
CA LEU A 231 25.43 -24.78 1.30
C LEU A 231 26.93 -24.62 1.56
N ARG A 232 27.68 -25.72 1.68
CA ARG A 232 29.15 -25.69 1.87
C ARG A 232 29.88 -25.01 0.71
N ALA A 233 29.43 -25.22 -0.53
CA ALA A 233 30.00 -24.53 -1.69
C ALA A 233 29.68 -23.03 -1.66
N ILE A 234 28.44 -22.64 -1.34
CA ILE A 234 28.03 -21.23 -1.20
C ILE A 234 28.80 -20.53 -0.08
N ASP A 235 28.87 -21.14 1.11
CA ASP A 235 29.61 -20.63 2.28
C ASP A 235 31.04 -20.25 1.90
N ARG A 236 31.77 -21.16 1.25
CA ARG A 236 33.18 -20.94 0.90
C ARG A 236 33.40 -19.96 -0.25
N THR A 237 32.38 -19.70 -1.05
CA THR A 237 32.47 -18.80 -2.21
C THR A 237 32.12 -17.37 -1.82
N TYR A 238 31.07 -17.19 -1.02
CA TYR A 238 30.46 -15.87 -0.80
C TYR A 238 30.56 -15.42 0.66
N LEU A 239 30.33 -16.29 1.65
CA LEU A 239 30.30 -15.90 3.07
C LEU A 239 31.70 -15.89 3.70
N ARG A 240 32.45 -16.97 3.50
CA ARG A 240 33.82 -17.21 4.01
C ARG A 240 34.75 -17.46 2.83
N ARG A 241 35.00 -16.39 2.07
CA ARG A 241 35.73 -16.42 0.80
C ARG A 241 37.11 -17.10 0.91
N ALA A 242 37.24 -18.27 0.31
CA ALA A 242 38.55 -18.77 -0.09
C ALA A 242 38.93 -18.05 -1.39
N GLY A 243 40.09 -17.37 -1.44
CA GLY A 243 40.43 -16.41 -2.50
C GLY A 243 40.21 -16.85 -3.97
N THR A 244 40.14 -18.16 -4.25
CA THR A 244 39.66 -18.69 -5.53
C THR A 244 38.69 -19.87 -5.33
N GLN A 245 37.89 -20.18 -6.36
CA GLN A 245 36.99 -21.33 -6.37
C GLN A 245 37.74 -22.68 -6.28
N GLU A 246 38.92 -22.79 -6.89
CA GLU A 246 39.78 -23.99 -6.77
C GLU A 246 40.31 -24.16 -5.35
N ALA A 247 40.63 -23.07 -4.65
CA ALA A 247 41.01 -23.09 -3.24
C ALA A 247 39.82 -23.54 -2.37
N ALA A 248 38.61 -23.02 -2.64
CA ALA A 248 37.40 -23.46 -1.97
C ALA A 248 37.14 -24.97 -2.17
N ALA A 249 37.26 -25.47 -3.40
CA ALA A 249 37.11 -26.90 -3.71
C ALA A 249 38.12 -27.76 -2.93
N ARG A 250 39.38 -27.33 -2.87
CA ARG A 250 40.44 -28.00 -2.10
C ARG A 250 40.13 -28.03 -0.61
N MET A 251 39.66 -26.91 -0.03
CA MET A 251 39.26 -26.84 1.39
C MET A 251 38.08 -27.75 1.71
N LEU A 252 37.17 -27.96 0.75
CA LEU A 252 36.03 -28.86 0.91
C LEU A 252 36.36 -30.33 0.61
N GLY A 253 37.56 -30.62 0.11
CA GLY A 253 38.00 -31.98 -0.22
C GLY A 253 37.29 -32.59 -1.43
N VAL A 254 36.82 -31.76 -2.38
CA VAL A 254 36.07 -32.22 -3.55
C VAL A 254 36.76 -31.83 -4.87
N PRO A 255 36.59 -32.61 -5.95
CA PRO A 255 37.05 -32.22 -7.28
C PRO A 255 36.45 -30.88 -7.73
N PHE A 256 37.22 -30.10 -8.49
CA PHE A 256 36.79 -28.76 -8.93
C PHE A 256 35.51 -28.78 -9.78
N SER A 257 35.35 -29.76 -10.67
CA SER A 257 34.13 -29.95 -11.47
C SER A 257 32.90 -30.23 -10.59
N THR A 258 33.07 -31.04 -9.55
CA THR A 258 32.03 -31.34 -8.56
C THR A 258 31.65 -30.09 -7.75
N TYR A 259 32.65 -29.34 -7.28
CA TYR A 259 32.45 -28.07 -6.60
C TYR A 259 31.67 -27.07 -7.47
N ARG A 260 32.09 -26.88 -8.73
CA ARG A 260 31.41 -25.98 -9.66
C ARG A 260 29.95 -26.37 -9.86
N ARG A 261 29.67 -27.67 -10.00
CA ARG A 261 28.30 -28.17 -10.07
C ARG A 261 27.51 -27.84 -8.81
N HIS A 262 28.07 -28.04 -7.62
CA HIS A 262 27.41 -27.71 -6.36
C HIS A 262 27.16 -26.20 -6.22
N LEU A 263 28.13 -25.38 -6.59
CA LEU A 263 28.00 -23.93 -6.56
C LEU A 263 26.88 -23.46 -7.52
N THR A 264 26.87 -23.93 -8.77
CA THR A 264 25.82 -23.59 -9.73
C THR A 264 24.43 -24.01 -9.24
N GLN A 265 24.32 -25.23 -8.70
CA GLN A 265 23.05 -25.73 -8.16
C GLN A 265 22.60 -24.95 -6.91
N GLY A 266 23.53 -24.58 -6.02
CA GLY A 266 23.24 -23.74 -4.85
C GLY A 266 22.74 -22.35 -5.23
N VAL A 267 23.41 -21.69 -6.19
CA VAL A 267 22.96 -20.40 -6.71
C VAL A 267 21.57 -20.52 -7.34
N ALA A 268 21.31 -21.57 -8.14
CA ALA A 268 19.99 -21.78 -8.74
C ALA A 268 18.89 -21.97 -7.68
N ARG A 269 19.18 -22.66 -6.57
CA ARG A 269 18.24 -22.82 -5.46
C ARG A 269 17.95 -21.51 -4.74
N ILE A 270 18.97 -20.71 -4.46
CA ILE A 270 18.83 -19.37 -3.89
C ILE A 270 17.96 -18.48 -4.80
N VAL A 271 18.25 -18.48 -6.11
CA VAL A 271 17.47 -17.72 -7.09
C VAL A 271 16.00 -18.15 -7.09
N SER A 272 15.74 -19.47 -7.13
CA SER A 272 14.37 -19.99 -7.09
C SER A 272 13.63 -19.56 -5.81
N TRP A 273 14.28 -19.68 -4.65
CA TRP A 273 13.68 -19.34 -3.37
C TRP A 273 13.34 -17.86 -3.24
N LEU A 274 14.20 -16.99 -3.76
CA LEU A 274 14.00 -15.54 -3.80
C LEU A 274 12.94 -15.15 -4.84
N TRP A 275 12.95 -15.79 -6.01
CA TRP A 275 11.98 -15.54 -7.08
C TRP A 275 10.55 -15.90 -6.66
N ASP A 276 10.36 -17.05 -6.00
CA ASP A 276 9.04 -17.45 -5.50
C ASP A 276 8.47 -16.40 -4.52
N ARG A 277 9.32 -15.79 -3.69
CA ARG A 277 8.90 -14.72 -2.76
C ARG A 277 8.67 -13.39 -3.47
N ASP A 278 9.48 -13.07 -4.48
CA ASP A 278 9.28 -11.87 -5.29
C ASP A 278 7.98 -11.94 -6.10
N VAL A 279 7.59 -13.12 -6.60
CA VAL A 279 6.36 -13.34 -7.37
C VAL A 279 5.14 -13.56 -6.47
N TYR A 280 5.20 -14.43 -5.46
CA TYR A 280 4.04 -14.84 -4.66
C TYR A 280 3.93 -14.20 -3.27
N GLY A 281 5.05 -13.83 -2.66
CA GLY A 281 5.12 -13.04 -1.43
C GLY A 281 5.76 -13.86 -0.34
N HIS A 282 5.97 -13.26 0.83
CA HIS A 282 6.33 -14.07 1.99
C HIS A 282 5.12 -14.93 2.41
N PRO A 283 5.25 -16.27 2.50
CA PRO A 283 4.21 -17.07 3.15
C PRO A 283 4.10 -16.61 4.62
N GLN A 284 2.86 -16.30 5.04
CA GLN A 284 2.52 -15.95 6.43
C GLN A 284 2.70 -17.14 7.37
#